data_AF-A0A944HYM6-F1
#
_entry.id   AF-A0A944HYM6-F1
#
_cell.length_a   1.000
_cell.length_b   1.000
_cell.length_c   1.000
_cell.angle_alpha   90.00
_cell.angle_beta   90.00
_cell.angle_gamma   90.00
#
_symmetry.space_group_name_H-M   'P 1'
#
loop_
_entity.id
_entity.type
_entity.pdbx_description
1 polymer ?
#
loop_
_entity_poly.entity_id
_entity_poly.type
_entity_poly.pdbx_seq_one_letter_code
_entity_poly.pdbx_strand_id
1 'polypeptide(L)'
;MTGRLLPALADLERRLELGDDDPAVHRERARVYLYLDRPEEALTALGEAAGDEQDANHLALLTRAHRRAGRFAPAREAAQRLRTADPASFQPALTVSRTEGLAEVAELWRAADAELLVVACAQGDWPRADTLLAGLLAETPTWTTVADAADDLTELLACPGADPTELEPRLHRLTRARDAFSGLSGD
;
A
#
# COMPACT_ATOMS: atom_id res chain seq x y z
N MET A 1 -11.40 12.40 6.61
CA MET A 1 -10.88 11.44 5.62
C MET A 1 -11.66 10.11 5.59
N THR A 2 -12.77 9.96 6.33
CA THR A 2 -13.54 8.71 6.49
C THR A 2 -14.82 8.63 5.65
N GLY A 3 -15.17 9.69 4.93
CA GLY A 3 -16.51 9.86 4.33
C GLY A 3 -16.92 8.83 3.27
N ARG A 4 -15.97 8.24 2.53
CA ARG A 4 -16.23 7.19 1.52
C ARG A 4 -15.80 5.79 1.94
N LEU A 5 -14.86 5.69 2.88
CA LEU A 5 -14.35 4.42 3.37
C LEU A 5 -15.34 3.71 4.28
N LEU A 6 -16.05 4.45 5.13
CA LEU A 6 -17.06 3.86 6.02
C LEU A 6 -18.27 3.30 5.27
N PRO A 7 -18.86 4.00 4.27
CA PRO A 7 -19.89 3.40 3.42
C PRO A 7 -19.40 2.17 2.65
N ALA A 8 -18.19 2.22 2.08
CA ALA A 8 -17.62 1.08 1.37
C ALA A 8 -17.44 -0.13 2.30
N LEU A 9 -16.97 0.09 3.54
CA LEU A 9 -16.87 -0.96 4.54
C LEU A 9 -18.24 -1.55 4.89
N ALA A 10 -19.25 -0.71 5.10
CA ALA A 10 -20.61 -1.15 5.41
C ALA A 10 -21.24 -1.97 4.28
N ASP A 11 -20.97 -1.61 3.02
CA ASP A 11 -21.45 -2.38 1.87
C ASP A 11 -20.75 -3.74 1.75
N LEU A 12 -19.44 -3.80 2.03
CA LEU A 12 -18.69 -5.06 2.10
C LEU A 12 -19.20 -5.96 3.24
N GLU A 13 -19.46 -5.39 4.42
CA GLU A 13 -20.04 -6.11 5.56
C GLU A 13 -21.43 -6.65 5.23
N ARG A 14 -22.28 -5.86 4.56
CA ARG A 14 -23.60 -6.33 4.11
C ARG A 14 -23.50 -7.50 3.13
N ARG A 15 -22.53 -7.48 2.20
CA ARG A 15 -22.31 -8.61 1.27
C ARG A 15 -21.97 -9.89 2.03
N LEU A 16 -21.09 -9.80 3.03
CA LEU A 16 -20.71 -10.93 3.87
C LEU A 16 -21.91 -11.45 4.70
N GLU A 17 -22.74 -10.56 5.25
CA GLU A 17 -23.98 -10.94 5.94
C GLU A 17 -24.98 -11.67 5.02
N LEU A 18 -24.95 -11.35 3.71
CA LEU A 18 -25.76 -12.03 2.69
C LEU A 18 -25.13 -13.36 2.21
N GLY A 19 -23.99 -13.77 2.78
CA GLY A 19 -23.33 -15.04 2.50
C GLY A 19 -22.35 -15.02 1.32
N ASP A 20 -21.93 -13.83 0.87
CA ASP A 20 -20.89 -13.67 -0.16
C ASP A 20 -19.49 -13.92 0.44
N ASP A 21 -19.11 -15.18 0.56
CA ASP A 21 -17.83 -15.64 1.12
C ASP A 21 -16.69 -15.65 0.07
N ASP A 22 -16.74 -14.75 -0.92
CA ASP A 22 -15.67 -14.62 -1.91
C ASP A 22 -14.39 -14.07 -1.25
N PRO A 23 -13.23 -14.74 -1.38
CA PRO A 23 -11.95 -14.26 -0.85
C PRO A 23 -11.58 -12.84 -1.30
N ALA A 24 -12.07 -12.39 -2.47
CA ALA A 24 -11.89 -11.03 -2.93
C ALA A 24 -12.58 -10.00 -2.02
N VAL A 25 -13.76 -10.30 -1.48
CA VAL A 25 -14.50 -9.42 -0.55
C VAL A 25 -13.72 -9.24 0.74
N HIS A 26 -13.18 -10.33 1.28
CA HIS A 26 -12.32 -10.29 2.46
C HIS A 26 -11.04 -9.47 2.24
N ARG A 27 -10.39 -9.60 1.07
CA ARG A 27 -9.21 -8.78 0.71
C ARG A 27 -9.55 -7.30 0.52
N GLU A 28 -10.68 -6.98 -0.11
CA GLU A 28 -11.15 -5.59 -0.25
C GLU A 28 -11.45 -4.98 1.13
N ARG A 29 -12.12 -5.73 2.00
CA ARG A 29 -12.39 -5.31 3.37
C ARG A 29 -11.10 -5.05 4.15
N ALA A 30 -10.11 -5.93 4.03
CA ALA A 30 -8.79 -5.74 4.63
C ALA A 30 -8.12 -4.46 4.13
N ARG A 31 -8.20 -4.16 2.82
CA ARG A 31 -7.64 -2.94 2.24
C ARG A 31 -8.33 -1.68 2.77
N VAL A 32 -9.66 -1.70 2.91
CA VAL A 32 -10.41 -0.60 3.53
C VAL A 32 -9.99 -0.40 4.98
N TYR A 33 -9.78 -1.48 5.74
CA TYR A 33 -9.24 -1.40 7.10
C TYR A 33 -7.83 -0.78 7.13
N LEU A 34 -6.96 -1.10 6.17
CA LEU A 34 -5.64 -0.45 6.08
C LEU A 34 -5.74 1.04 5.80
N TYR A 35 -6.65 1.48 4.93
CA TYR A 35 -6.89 2.92 4.69
C TYR A 35 -7.46 3.65 5.91
N LEU A 36 -8.16 2.93 6.79
CA LEU A 36 -8.68 3.44 8.06
C LEU A 36 -7.66 3.34 9.21
N ASP A 37 -6.42 2.93 8.93
CA ASP A 37 -5.36 2.68 9.93
C ASP A 37 -5.76 1.65 11.00
N ARG A 38 -6.46 0.60 10.57
CA ARG A 38 -6.98 -0.52 11.39
C ARG A 38 -6.31 -1.85 11.00
N PRO A 39 -5.00 -2.02 11.26
CA PRO A 39 -4.24 -3.15 10.73
C PRO A 39 -4.59 -4.49 11.38
N GLU A 40 -5.10 -4.51 12.61
CA GLU A 40 -5.53 -5.76 13.27
C GLU A 40 -6.79 -6.32 12.58
N GLU A 41 -7.78 -5.48 12.32
CA GLU A 41 -8.98 -5.86 11.59
C GLU A 41 -8.69 -6.24 10.14
N ALA A 42 -7.69 -5.60 9.52
CA ALA A 42 -7.21 -6.02 8.21
C ALA A 42 -6.65 -7.46 8.24
N LEU A 43 -5.90 -7.82 9.27
CA LEU A 43 -5.34 -9.17 9.41
C LEU A 43 -6.39 -10.22 9.72
N THR A 44 -7.37 -9.90 10.57
CA THR A 44 -8.54 -10.76 10.76
C THR A 44 -9.26 -10.99 9.43
N ALA A 45 -9.50 -9.91 8.67
CA ALA A 45 -10.17 -10.03 7.39
C ALA A 45 -9.38 -10.87 6.37
N LEU A 46 -8.06 -10.75 6.33
CA LEU A 46 -7.21 -11.59 5.47
C LEU A 46 -7.22 -13.06 5.91
N GLY A 47 -7.24 -13.34 7.21
CA GLY A 47 -7.32 -14.71 7.74
C GLY A 47 -8.66 -15.40 7.45
N GLU A 48 -9.72 -14.63 7.24
CA GLU A 48 -11.03 -15.14 6.82
C GLU A 48 -11.13 -15.38 5.30
N ALA A 49 -10.23 -14.83 4.49
CA ALA A 49 -10.25 -15.03 3.05
C ALA A 49 -9.90 -16.49 2.68
N ALA A 50 -10.91 -17.31 2.40
CA ALA A 50 -10.75 -18.71 2.02
C ALA A 50 -10.20 -18.87 0.59
N GLY A 51 -8.88 -18.68 0.40
CA GLY A 51 -8.28 -18.71 -0.94
C GLY A 51 -6.85 -19.23 -0.96
N ASP A 52 -6.22 -19.11 -2.13
CA ASP A 52 -4.80 -19.42 -2.27
C ASP A 52 -3.97 -18.46 -1.42
N GLU A 53 -3.39 -18.94 -0.33
CA GLU A 53 -2.50 -18.16 0.51
C GLU A 53 -1.18 -17.77 -0.19
N GLN A 54 -0.91 -18.31 -1.38
CA GLN A 54 0.21 -17.90 -2.24
C GLN A 54 -0.19 -16.85 -3.28
N ASP A 55 -1.45 -16.42 -3.29
CA ASP A 55 -1.90 -15.30 -4.12
C ASP A 55 -1.09 -14.03 -3.80
N ALA A 56 -0.49 -13.43 -4.83
CA ALA A 56 0.41 -12.30 -4.66
C ALA A 56 -0.31 -11.08 -4.04
N ASN A 57 -1.59 -10.86 -4.37
CA ASN A 57 -2.36 -9.75 -3.81
C ASN A 57 -2.67 -9.98 -2.32
N HIS A 58 -3.10 -11.19 -1.96
CA HIS A 58 -3.24 -11.58 -0.55
C HIS A 58 -1.95 -11.37 0.24
N LEU A 59 -0.81 -11.87 -0.28
CA LEU A 59 0.49 -11.76 0.37
C LEU A 59 0.97 -10.30 0.48
N ALA A 60 0.70 -9.45 -0.52
CA ALA A 60 1.01 -8.03 -0.47
C ALA A 60 0.23 -7.29 0.63
N LEU A 61 -1.08 -7.55 0.74
CA LEU A 61 -1.92 -7.00 1.79
C LEU A 61 -1.51 -7.51 3.18
N LEU A 62 -1.18 -8.81 3.29
CA LEU A 62 -0.72 -9.43 4.54
C LEU A 62 0.61 -8.82 5.01
N THR A 63 1.56 -8.65 4.08
CA THR A 63 2.85 -8.00 4.33
C THR A 63 2.64 -6.57 4.84
N ARG A 64 1.82 -5.78 4.15
CA ARG A 64 1.50 -4.40 4.54
C ARG A 64 0.79 -4.33 5.89
N ALA A 65 -0.17 -5.21 6.15
CA ALA A 65 -0.92 -5.23 7.39
C ALA A 65 -0.06 -5.60 8.60
N HIS A 66 0.80 -6.61 8.49
CA HIS A 66 1.77 -6.93 9.55
C HIS A 66 2.73 -5.76 9.81
N ARG A 67 3.22 -5.10 8.75
CA ARG A 67 4.13 -3.95 8.86
C ARG A 67 3.46 -2.75 9.54
N ARG A 68 2.20 -2.45 9.18
CA ARG A 68 1.37 -1.40 9.82
C ARG A 68 1.04 -1.71 11.28
N ALA A 69 0.91 -2.99 11.63
CA ALA A 69 0.79 -3.44 13.03
C ALA A 69 2.13 -3.48 13.80
N GLY A 70 3.25 -3.07 13.19
CA GLY A 70 4.59 -3.14 13.81
C GLY A 70 5.16 -4.56 13.95
N ARG A 71 4.52 -5.57 13.35
CA ARG A 71 4.92 -6.99 13.39
C ARG A 71 5.90 -7.31 12.25
N PHE A 72 7.14 -6.85 12.38
CA PHE A 72 8.14 -6.96 11.31
C PHE A 72 8.61 -8.38 11.00
N ALA A 73 8.60 -9.30 11.96
CA ALA A 73 8.99 -10.70 11.70
C ALA A 73 7.94 -11.41 10.81
N PRO A 74 6.64 -11.44 11.17
CA PRO A 74 5.59 -11.93 10.26
C PRO A 74 5.53 -11.20 8.92
N ALA A 75 5.76 -9.87 8.91
CA ALA A 75 5.81 -9.11 7.66
C ALA A 75 6.92 -9.62 6.72
N ARG A 76 8.11 -9.93 7.26
CA ARG A 76 9.22 -10.48 6.46
C ARG A 76 8.91 -11.87 5.91
N GLU A 77 8.26 -12.74 6.68
CA GLU A 77 7.87 -14.08 6.23
C GLU A 77 6.86 -13.99 5.08
N ALA A 78 5.83 -13.15 5.22
CA ALA A 78 4.86 -12.89 4.16
C ALA A 78 5.52 -12.28 2.91
N ALA A 79 6.43 -11.32 3.11
CA ALA A 79 7.19 -10.70 2.04
C ALA A 79 8.10 -11.69 1.29
N GLN A 80 8.68 -12.67 1.98
CA GLN A 80 9.50 -13.69 1.35
C GLN A 80 8.66 -14.58 0.42
N ARG A 81 7.47 -14.98 0.87
CA ARG A 81 6.49 -15.71 0.03
C ARG A 81 6.06 -14.86 -1.15
N LEU A 82 5.76 -13.58 -0.92
CA LEU A 82 5.38 -12.63 -1.97
C LEU A 82 6.45 -12.52 -3.04
N ARG A 83 7.73 -12.43 -2.65
CA ARG A 83 8.84 -12.37 -3.61
C ARG A 83 8.91 -13.58 -4.53
N THR A 84 8.48 -14.75 -4.06
CA THR A 84 8.40 -15.96 -4.89
C THR A 84 7.21 -15.90 -5.86
N ALA A 85 6.06 -15.38 -5.41
CA ALA A 85 4.86 -15.26 -6.23
C ALA A 85 4.92 -14.09 -7.25
N ASP A 86 5.53 -12.97 -6.84
CA ASP A 86 5.72 -11.75 -7.61
C ASP A 86 7.12 -11.15 -7.32
N PRO A 87 8.12 -11.52 -8.13
CA PRO A 87 9.47 -10.98 -7.99
C PRO A 87 9.61 -9.48 -8.22
N ALA A 88 8.65 -8.85 -8.91
CA ALA A 88 8.65 -7.42 -9.20
C ALA A 88 8.00 -6.59 -8.07
N SER A 89 7.39 -7.24 -7.08
CA SER A 89 6.81 -6.54 -5.94
C SER A 89 7.87 -5.77 -5.14
N PHE A 90 7.60 -4.50 -4.85
CA PHE A 90 8.46 -3.67 -3.99
C PHE A 90 8.25 -3.94 -2.49
N GLN A 91 7.16 -4.61 -2.10
CA GLN A 91 6.80 -4.84 -0.69
C GLN A 91 7.90 -5.55 0.13
N PRO A 92 8.66 -6.53 -0.41
CA PRO A 92 9.79 -7.11 0.29
C PRO A 92 10.92 -6.11 0.54
N ALA A 93 11.28 -5.30 -0.45
CA ALA A 93 12.31 -4.26 -0.30
C ALA A 93 11.89 -3.25 0.78
N LEU A 94 10.63 -2.79 0.74
CA LEU A 94 10.09 -1.84 1.70
C LEU A 94 10.00 -2.43 3.12
N THR A 95 9.64 -3.70 3.25
CA THR A 95 9.56 -4.39 4.55
C THR A 95 10.92 -4.45 5.25
N VAL A 96 11.97 -4.82 4.53
CA VAL A 96 13.32 -4.89 5.09
C VAL A 96 13.87 -3.48 5.36
N SER A 97 13.60 -2.53 4.45
CA SER A 97 13.99 -1.12 4.60
C SER A 97 13.51 -0.49 5.89
N ARG A 98 12.33 -0.86 6.41
CA ARG A 98 11.77 -0.30 7.67
C ARG A 98 12.64 -0.56 8.90
N THR A 99 13.51 -1.56 8.85
CA THR A 99 14.36 -1.96 9.98
C THR A 99 15.84 -1.90 9.67
N GLU A 100 16.24 -2.13 8.42
CA GLU A 100 17.65 -2.22 8.02
C GLU A 100 18.10 -0.98 7.23
N GLY A 101 17.15 -0.15 6.78
CA GLY A 101 17.39 1.06 6.01
C GLY A 101 17.45 0.83 4.50
N LEU A 102 17.32 1.91 3.72
CA LEU A 102 17.19 1.82 2.27
C LEU A 102 18.47 1.34 1.57
N ALA A 103 19.64 1.76 2.06
CA ALA A 103 20.93 1.45 1.44
C ALA A 103 21.26 -0.06 1.47
N GLU A 104 20.91 -0.74 2.57
CA GLU A 104 21.20 -2.18 2.76
C GLU A 104 20.45 -3.08 1.79
N VAL A 105 19.32 -2.59 1.26
CA VAL A 105 18.45 -3.36 0.34
C VAL A 105 18.33 -2.74 -1.04
N ALA A 106 19.34 -1.98 -1.46
CA ALA A 106 19.37 -1.34 -2.78
C ALA A 106 19.15 -2.35 -3.94
N GLU A 107 19.69 -3.56 -3.85
CA GLU A 107 19.47 -4.61 -4.86
C GLU A 107 18.00 -5.05 -4.94
N LEU A 108 17.30 -5.15 -3.80
CA LEU A 108 15.88 -5.49 -3.78
C LEU A 108 15.04 -4.37 -4.41
N TRP A 109 15.38 -3.10 -4.14
CA TRP A 109 14.75 -1.96 -4.79
C TRP A 109 15.01 -1.91 -6.29
N ARG A 110 16.18 -2.35 -6.78
CA ARG A 110 16.47 -2.42 -8.22
C ARG A 110 15.74 -3.55 -8.94
N ALA A 111 15.39 -4.61 -8.23
CA ALA A 111 14.63 -5.74 -8.79
C ALA A 111 13.12 -5.48 -8.87
N ALA A 112 12.61 -4.52 -8.09
CA ALA A 112 11.20 -4.16 -8.07
C ALA A 112 10.76 -3.44 -9.35
N ASP A 113 9.44 -3.41 -9.61
CA ASP A 113 8.86 -2.71 -10.75
C ASP A 113 9.23 -1.23 -10.76
N ALA A 114 10.02 -0.87 -11.75
CA ALA A 114 10.62 0.45 -11.86
C ALA A 114 9.58 1.53 -12.24
N GLU A 115 8.42 1.14 -12.78
CA GLU A 115 7.33 2.07 -13.12
C GLU A 115 6.53 2.56 -11.90
N LEU A 116 6.87 2.08 -10.70
CA LEU A 116 6.21 2.51 -9.46
C LEU A 116 6.92 3.72 -8.84
N LEU A 117 6.13 4.75 -8.50
CA LEU A 117 6.62 5.98 -7.86
C LEU A 117 7.46 5.70 -6.60
N VAL A 118 6.99 4.77 -5.74
CA VAL A 118 7.71 4.41 -4.51
C VAL A 118 9.10 3.82 -4.79
N VAL A 119 9.26 3.10 -5.90
CA VAL A 119 10.55 2.49 -6.28
C VAL A 119 11.53 3.57 -6.74
N ALA A 120 11.09 4.51 -7.60
CA ALA A 120 11.91 5.65 -8.00
C ALA A 120 12.35 6.49 -6.78
N CYS A 121 11.43 6.75 -5.85
CA CYS A 121 11.73 7.46 -4.60
C CYS A 121 12.74 6.70 -3.72
N ALA A 122 12.58 5.39 -3.54
CA ALA A 122 13.48 4.59 -2.72
C ALA A 122 14.89 4.50 -3.28
N GLN A 123 15.03 4.60 -4.61
CA GLN A 123 16.31 4.63 -5.32
C GLN A 123 16.95 6.04 -5.35
N GLY A 124 16.23 7.08 -4.91
CA GLY A 124 16.69 8.47 -5.01
C GLY A 124 16.67 9.03 -6.44
N ASP A 125 15.93 8.41 -7.36
CA ASP A 125 15.75 8.90 -8.73
C ASP A 125 14.61 9.94 -8.77
N TRP A 126 14.92 11.13 -8.28
CA TRP A 126 13.95 12.23 -8.15
C TRP A 126 13.35 12.71 -9.48
N PRO A 127 14.12 12.86 -10.58
CA PRO A 127 13.54 13.20 -11.88
C PRO A 127 12.52 12.18 -12.37
N ARG A 128 12.79 10.87 -12.17
CA ARG A 128 11.83 9.82 -12.50
C ARG A 128 10.62 9.86 -11.58
N ALA A 129 10.82 10.01 -10.28
CA ALA A 129 9.74 10.12 -9.31
C ALA A 129 8.77 11.27 -9.67
N ASP A 130 9.29 12.42 -10.09
CA ASP A 130 8.44 13.54 -10.52
C ASP A 130 7.66 13.25 -11.81
N THR A 131 8.28 12.53 -12.75
CA THR A 131 7.62 12.11 -13.99
C THR A 131 6.47 11.14 -13.69
N LEU A 132 6.72 10.12 -12.87
CA LEU A 132 5.71 9.14 -12.46
C LEU A 132 4.58 9.79 -11.66
N LEU A 133 4.91 10.69 -10.72
CA LEU A 133 3.91 11.43 -9.96
C LEU A 133 3.06 12.34 -10.85
N ALA A 134 3.67 13.03 -11.82
CA ALA A 134 2.94 13.85 -12.77
C ALA A 134 1.99 13.02 -13.64
N GLY A 135 2.46 11.87 -14.15
CA GLY A 135 1.64 10.92 -14.91
C GLY A 135 0.45 10.41 -14.10
N LEU A 136 0.70 9.89 -12.90
CA LEU A 136 -0.32 9.39 -11.99
C LEU A 136 -1.42 10.43 -11.72
N LEU A 137 -1.04 11.70 -11.53
CA LEU A 137 -2.00 12.77 -11.24
C LEU A 137 -2.71 13.33 -12.49
N ALA A 138 -2.18 13.10 -13.69
CA ALA A 138 -2.77 13.56 -14.95
C ALA A 138 -3.83 12.59 -15.50
N GLU A 139 -3.68 11.28 -15.26
CA GLU A 139 -4.49 10.21 -15.87
C GLU A 139 -5.85 9.96 -15.18
N THR A 140 -6.51 10.99 -14.65
CA THR A 140 -7.78 10.83 -13.91
C THR A 140 -7.75 9.65 -12.91
N PRO A 141 -6.81 9.66 -11.94
CA PRO A 141 -6.57 8.50 -11.10
C PRO A 141 -7.81 8.14 -10.27
N THR A 142 -7.89 6.90 -9.83
CA THR A 142 -8.87 6.52 -8.81
C THR A 142 -8.40 6.97 -7.43
N TRP A 143 -9.34 7.12 -6.48
CA TRP A 143 -8.97 7.45 -5.09
C TRP A 143 -8.01 6.42 -4.51
N THR A 144 -8.21 5.12 -4.78
CA THR A 144 -7.36 4.03 -4.28
C THR A 144 -5.94 4.13 -4.82
N THR A 145 -5.77 4.44 -6.12
CA THR A 145 -4.43 4.62 -6.71
C THR A 145 -3.65 5.74 -6.01
N VAL A 146 -4.29 6.88 -5.74
CA VAL A 146 -3.63 8.00 -5.05
C VAL A 146 -3.40 7.68 -3.57
N ALA A 147 -4.35 7.01 -2.91
CA ALA A 147 -4.23 6.62 -1.51
C ALA A 147 -3.12 5.60 -1.27
N ASP A 148 -3.00 4.59 -2.13
CA ASP A 148 -1.93 3.59 -2.06
C ASP A 148 -0.56 4.26 -2.25
N ALA A 149 -0.41 5.11 -3.27
CA ALA A 149 0.84 5.84 -3.47
C ALA A 149 1.22 6.75 -2.27
N ALA A 150 0.23 7.42 -1.67
CA ALA A 150 0.46 8.26 -0.48
C ALA A 150 0.89 7.41 0.73
N ASP A 151 0.25 6.27 0.92
CA ASP A 151 0.57 5.33 2.01
C ASP A 151 1.95 4.71 1.83
N ASP A 152 2.31 4.31 0.60
CA ASP A 152 3.62 3.76 0.29
C ASP A 152 4.73 4.79 0.53
N LEU A 153 4.55 6.05 0.13
CA LEU A 153 5.51 7.12 0.43
C LEU A 153 5.56 7.48 1.92
N THR A 154 4.44 7.40 2.64
CA THR A 154 4.43 7.59 4.10
C THR A 154 5.27 6.52 4.78
N GLU A 155 5.16 5.27 4.36
CA GLU A 155 5.96 4.20 4.94
C GLU A 155 7.42 4.25 4.50
N LEU A 156 7.70 4.67 3.27
CA LEU A 156 9.05 4.91 2.78
C LEU A 156 9.75 6.01 3.58
N LEU A 157 9.06 7.11 3.88
CA LEU A 157 9.56 8.21 4.71
C LEU A 157 9.94 7.76 6.13
N ALA A 158 9.30 6.70 6.63
CA ALA A 158 9.60 6.13 7.93
C ALA A 158 10.81 5.17 7.91
N CYS A 159 11.39 4.85 6.75
CA CYS A 159 12.58 4.00 6.65
C CYS A 159 13.85 4.78 7.04
N PRO A 160 14.79 4.16 7.78
CA PRO A 160 16.12 4.73 7.97
C PRO A 160 16.81 5.03 6.64
N GLY A 161 17.36 6.24 6.52
CA GLY A 161 18.04 6.72 5.31
C GLY A 161 17.12 7.29 4.22
N ALA A 162 15.80 7.38 4.47
CA ALA A 162 14.90 8.15 3.61
C ALA A 162 15.24 9.64 3.64
N ASP A 163 15.06 10.34 2.52
CA ASP A 163 15.28 11.79 2.40
C ASP A 163 13.95 12.54 2.55
N PRO A 164 13.66 13.17 3.71
CA PRO A 164 12.41 13.89 3.93
C PRO A 164 12.27 15.11 3.01
N THR A 165 13.38 15.76 2.66
CA THR A 165 13.36 17.00 1.87
C THR A 165 12.83 16.76 0.46
N GLU A 166 13.06 15.56 -0.06
CA GLU A 166 12.57 15.11 -1.36
C GLU A 166 11.23 14.38 -1.26
N LEU A 167 10.99 13.58 -0.21
CA LEU A 167 9.77 12.79 -0.08
C LEU A 167 8.54 13.61 0.33
N GLU A 168 8.69 14.55 1.27
CA GLU A 168 7.57 15.32 1.82
C GLU A 168 6.79 16.13 0.76
N PRO A 169 7.43 16.84 -0.21
CA PRO A 169 6.71 17.54 -1.26
C PRO A 169 5.85 16.61 -2.12
N ARG A 170 6.34 15.40 -2.40
CA ARG A 170 5.63 14.41 -3.23
C ARG A 170 4.47 13.79 -2.46
N LEU A 171 4.69 13.44 -1.19
CA LEU A 171 3.65 12.97 -0.29
C LEU A 171 2.56 14.03 -0.08
N HIS A 172 2.92 15.30 0.04
CA HIS A 172 1.96 16.39 0.16
C HIS A 172 1.06 16.51 -1.09
N ARG A 173 1.63 16.40 -2.29
CA ARG A 173 0.87 16.40 -3.55
C ARG A 173 -0.12 15.25 -3.62
N LEU A 174 0.29 14.03 -3.28
CA LEU A 174 -0.59 12.86 -3.24
C LEU A 174 -1.68 13.01 -2.20
N THR A 175 -1.35 13.46 -0.99
CA THR A 175 -2.31 13.69 0.09
C THR A 175 -3.37 14.71 -0.32
N ARG A 176 -2.94 15.84 -0.92
CA ARG A 176 -3.87 16.86 -1.43
C ARG A 176 -4.78 16.31 -2.53
N ALA A 177 -4.22 15.53 -3.46
CA ALA A 177 -4.99 14.91 -4.53
C ALA A 177 -6.01 13.89 -3.99
N ARG A 178 -5.60 13.04 -3.04
CA ARG A 178 -6.46 12.07 -2.35
C ARG A 178 -7.63 12.78 -1.66
N ASP A 179 -7.35 13.86 -0.95
CA ASP A 179 -8.35 14.56 -0.16
C ASP A 179 -9.35 15.32 -1.05
N ALA A 180 -8.92 15.78 -2.23
CA ALA A 180 -9.76 16.48 -3.21
C ALA A 180 -10.91 15.62 -3.77
N PHE A 181 -10.80 14.29 -3.79
CA PHE A 181 -11.92 13.40 -4.15
C PHE A 181 -13.15 13.59 -3.26
N SER A 182 -12.96 14.07 -2.02
CA SER A 182 -14.05 14.33 -1.07
C SER A 182 -14.85 15.59 -1.41
N GLY A 183 -14.26 16.52 -2.19
CA GLY A 183 -14.90 17.78 -2.60
C GLY A 183 -15.84 17.65 -3.80
N LEU A 184 -15.78 16.54 -4.54
CA LEU A 184 -16.57 16.32 -5.77
C LEU A 184 -17.96 15.69 -5.51
N SER A 185 -18.39 15.56 -4.25
CA SER A 185 -19.69 14.98 -3.87
C SER A 185 -20.70 16.03 -3.39
N GLY A 186 -20.50 17.31 -3.73
CA GLY A 186 -21.29 18.43 -3.23
C GLY A 186 -21.96 19.32 -4.28
N ASP A 187 -22.02 18.92 -5.55
CA ASP A 187 -22.76 19.62 -6.61
C ASP A 187 -23.89 18.76 -7.19
#